data_AF-A0A235IG57-F1
#
_entry.id   AF-A0A235IG57-F1
#
_cell.length_a   1.000
_cell.length_b   1.000
_cell.length_c   1.000
_cell.angle_alpha   90.00
_cell.angle_beta   90.00
_cell.angle_gamma   90.00
#
_symmetry.space_group_name_H-M   'P 1'
#
loop_
_entity.id
_entity.type
_entity.pdbx_description
1 polymer ?
#
loop_
_entity_poly.entity_id
_entity_poly.type
_entity_poly.pdbx_seq_one_letter_code
_entity_poly.pdbx_strand_id
1 'polypeptide(L)'
;MHEDLGRETMTYCEGSKKVTVTILSPKLTIVVDAPAMVEIGTKTVSFTHPMTAPISESYNFVVIGISLNPSAQTYDNGARILGCPIPSLDGKRISSDFDNNYPDNTGSCSYDVTLQGLSINGVLYPSDDGRFTVSCDDDCPAGKCKCHSDSYPGYCCNDCASTSAKLKAIGDELRSKQ
;
A
#
# COMPACT_ATOMS: atom_id res chain seq x y z
N MET A 1 15.65 19.37 -1.23
CA MET A 1 15.89 18.26 -2.18
C MET A 1 15.12 17.08 -1.62
N HIS A 2 13.95 16.80 -2.18
CA HIS A 2 13.17 15.62 -1.80
C HIS A 2 13.80 14.41 -2.48
N GLU A 3 14.30 13.49 -1.66
CA GLU A 3 14.56 12.12 -2.10
C GLU A 3 13.21 11.48 -2.37
N ASP A 4 12.84 11.45 -3.64
CA ASP A 4 11.77 10.61 -4.15
C ASP A 4 12.27 9.17 -4.02
N LEU A 5 11.93 8.52 -2.90
CA LEU A 5 12.10 7.09 -2.70
C LEU A 5 11.25 6.41 -3.78
N GLY A 6 11.89 6.10 -4.90
CA GLY A 6 11.26 5.53 -6.09
C GLY A 6 10.32 4.41 -5.71
N ARG A 7 9.03 4.65 -5.84
CA ARG A 7 8.01 3.60 -5.74
C ARG A 7 8.25 2.66 -6.91
N GLU A 8 8.79 1.49 -6.62
CA GLU A 8 8.99 0.44 -7.62
C GLU A 8 7.64 -0.18 -7.97
N THR A 9 6.95 0.40 -8.96
CA THR A 9 5.78 -0.23 -9.56
C THR A 9 6.27 -1.33 -10.50
N MET A 10 5.86 -2.58 -10.25
CA MET A 10 6.20 -3.70 -11.12
C MET A 10 4.96 -4.25 -11.80
N THR A 11 5.00 -4.30 -13.13
CA THR A 11 3.97 -4.96 -13.96
C THR A 11 4.29 -6.44 -14.07
N TYR A 12 3.34 -7.28 -13.72
CA TYR A 12 3.48 -8.73 -13.77
C TYR A 12 2.64 -9.34 -14.88
N CYS A 13 3.22 -10.36 -15.54
CA CYS A 13 2.56 -11.25 -16.49
C CYS A 13 1.92 -10.51 -17.69
N GLU A 14 2.72 -10.08 -18.67
CA GLU A 14 2.17 -9.49 -19.90
C GLU A 14 1.70 -10.60 -20.86
N GLY A 15 0.40 -10.62 -21.21
CA GLY A 15 -0.19 -11.61 -22.12
C GLY A 15 -0.78 -12.87 -21.44
N SER A 16 -0.57 -13.07 -20.14
CA SER A 16 -1.26 -14.11 -19.37
C SER A 16 -2.74 -13.74 -19.21
N LYS A 17 -3.65 -14.73 -19.14
CA LYS A 17 -5.07 -14.44 -18.92
C LYS A 17 -5.37 -14.09 -17.47
N LYS A 18 -4.59 -14.59 -16.52
CA LYS A 18 -4.80 -14.41 -15.07
C LYS A 18 -3.49 -14.29 -14.32
N VAL A 19 -3.48 -13.40 -13.32
CA VAL A 19 -2.42 -13.23 -12.33
C VAL A 19 -2.98 -13.56 -10.97
N THR A 20 -2.32 -14.45 -10.24
CA THR A 20 -2.64 -14.79 -8.86
C THR A 20 -1.62 -14.12 -7.94
N VAL A 21 -2.09 -13.25 -7.06
CA VAL A 21 -1.31 -12.59 -6.03
C VAL A 21 -1.72 -13.17 -4.68
N THR A 22 -0.78 -13.72 -3.93
CA THR A 22 -1.02 -14.18 -2.55
C THR A 22 -0.28 -13.28 -1.58
N ILE A 23 -1.03 -12.50 -0.80
CA ILE A 23 -0.53 -11.77 0.35
C ILE A 23 -0.28 -12.79 1.46
N LEU A 24 0.89 -12.75 2.09
CA LEU A 24 1.28 -13.78 3.07
C LEU A 24 0.71 -13.51 4.47
N SER A 25 0.51 -12.23 4.82
CA SER A 25 -0.10 -11.83 6.08
C SER A 25 -0.96 -10.57 5.90
N PRO A 26 -2.29 -10.66 6.09
CA PRO A 26 -3.07 -11.90 6.24
C PRO A 26 -2.97 -12.76 4.97
N LYS A 27 -3.05 -14.09 5.11
CA LYS A 27 -3.04 -15.01 3.95
C LYS A 27 -4.27 -14.74 3.08
N LEU A 28 -4.09 -14.00 1.99
CA LEU A 28 -5.16 -13.57 1.08
C LEU A 28 -4.71 -13.80 -0.35
N THR A 29 -5.47 -14.61 -1.10
CA THR A 29 -5.21 -14.87 -2.52
C THR A 29 -6.20 -14.10 -3.37
N ILE A 30 -5.66 -13.35 -4.34
CA ILE A 30 -6.38 -12.46 -5.23
C ILE A 30 -6.04 -12.89 -6.65
N VAL A 31 -7.06 -13.09 -7.48
CA VAL A 31 -6.89 -13.41 -8.91
C VAL A 31 -7.41 -12.22 -9.70
N VAL A 32 -6.56 -11.66 -10.55
CA VAL A 32 -6.90 -10.53 -11.43
C VAL A 32 -6.54 -10.88 -12.88
N ASP A 33 -7.18 -10.20 -13.83
CA ASP A 33 -6.79 -10.29 -15.24
C ASP A 33 -5.45 -9.57 -15.45
N ALA A 34 -4.64 -10.07 -16.39
CA ALA A 34 -3.37 -9.45 -16.72
C ALA A 34 -3.54 -8.33 -17.77
N PRO A 35 -2.61 -7.34 -17.81
CA PRO A 35 -1.50 -7.17 -16.90
C PRO A 35 -1.94 -6.66 -15.52
N ALA A 36 -1.27 -7.11 -14.46
CA ALA A 36 -1.49 -6.62 -13.11
C ALA A 36 -0.32 -5.75 -12.65
N MET A 37 -0.61 -4.53 -12.22
CA MET A 37 0.35 -3.66 -11.55
C MET A 37 0.27 -3.90 -10.05
N VAL A 38 1.39 -4.28 -9.44
CA VAL A 38 1.47 -4.52 -7.99
C VAL A 38 2.55 -3.64 -7.39
N GLU A 39 2.19 -2.88 -6.35
CA GLU A 39 3.09 -1.96 -5.64
C GLU A 39 2.67 -1.79 -4.17
N ILE A 40 3.52 -1.17 -3.35
CA ILE A 40 3.09 -0.72 -2.02
C ILE A 40 2.34 0.60 -2.18
N GLY A 41 1.04 0.56 -1.86
CA GLY A 41 0.14 1.70 -1.98
C GLY A 41 -0.15 2.35 -0.63
N THR A 42 -0.69 3.57 -0.71
CA THR A 42 -1.20 4.30 0.45
C THR A 42 -2.59 4.83 0.15
N LYS A 43 -3.48 4.81 1.16
CA LYS A 43 -4.81 5.40 1.06
C LYS A 43 -5.10 6.22 2.30
N THR A 44 -5.60 7.43 2.11
CA THR A 44 -6.07 8.27 3.21
C THR A 44 -7.55 8.03 3.47
N VAL A 45 -7.93 7.89 4.73
CA VAL A 45 -9.32 7.86 5.19
C VAL A 45 -9.53 9.00 6.18
N SER A 46 -10.66 9.69 6.05
CA SER A 46 -10.97 10.85 6.89
C SER A 46 -12.14 10.54 7.81
N PHE A 47 -12.07 10.97 9.06
CA PHE A 47 -13.17 10.85 10.02
C PHE A 47 -13.22 12.04 10.97
N THR A 48 -14.41 12.30 11.52
CA THR A 48 -14.63 13.31 12.56
C THR A 48 -15.01 12.61 13.84
N HIS A 49 -14.32 12.92 14.94
CA HIS A 49 -14.54 12.27 16.22
C HIS A 49 -14.98 13.28 17.29
N PRO A 50 -16.10 13.05 17.99
CA PRO A 50 -16.47 13.84 19.15
C PRO A 50 -15.54 13.53 20.32
N MET A 51 -14.98 14.56 20.96
CA MET A 51 -13.99 14.34 22.03
C MET A 51 -14.61 13.83 23.34
N THR A 52 -15.94 13.75 23.41
CA THR A 52 -16.68 13.23 24.58
C THR A 52 -16.37 11.78 24.93
N ALA A 53 -15.63 11.06 24.09
CA ALA A 53 -15.17 9.70 24.34
C ALA A 53 -13.76 9.49 23.75
N PRO A 54 -12.93 8.62 24.34
CA PRO A 54 -11.60 8.31 23.82
C PRO A 54 -11.67 7.72 22.41
N ILE A 55 -10.64 7.99 21.60
CA ILE A 55 -10.40 7.28 20.35
C ILE A 55 -9.71 5.95 20.68
N SER A 56 -10.24 4.85 20.16
CA SER A 56 -9.59 3.54 20.16
C SER A 56 -10.02 2.76 18.91
N GLU A 57 -9.47 3.16 17.77
CA GLU A 57 -9.77 2.51 16.49
C GLU A 57 -8.65 1.54 16.08
N SER A 58 -9.04 0.47 15.38
CA SER A 58 -8.11 -0.52 14.83
C SER A 58 -8.40 -0.70 13.35
N TYR A 59 -7.34 -0.69 12.55
CA TYR A 59 -7.38 -0.83 11.11
C TYR A 59 -6.91 -2.23 10.71
N ASN A 60 -7.41 -2.73 9.59
CA ASN A 60 -6.86 -3.96 9.00
C ASN A 60 -5.52 -3.69 8.28
N PHE A 61 -5.21 -2.41 8.03
CA PHE A 61 -4.01 -1.91 7.37
C PHE A 61 -3.00 -1.41 8.39
N VAL A 62 -1.73 -1.33 8.00
CA VAL A 62 -0.72 -0.58 8.76
C VAL A 62 -1.07 0.91 8.65
N VAL A 63 -1.14 1.59 9.79
CA VAL A 63 -1.27 3.04 9.82
C VAL A 63 0.13 3.63 9.76
N ILE A 64 0.38 4.50 8.77
CA ILE A 64 1.70 5.12 8.57
C ILE A 64 1.69 6.62 8.84
N GLY A 65 0.52 7.21 9.06
CA GLY A 65 0.38 8.62 9.37
C GLY A 65 -1.01 8.98 9.87
N ILE A 66 -1.08 9.99 10.72
CA ILE A 66 -2.31 10.61 11.19
C ILE A 66 -2.09 12.13 11.17
N SER A 67 -3.05 12.88 10.66
CA SER A 67 -3.00 14.34 10.63
C SER A 67 -4.36 14.96 10.88
N LEU A 68 -4.39 16.22 11.27
CA LEU A 68 -5.63 17.01 11.36
C LEU A 68 -6.11 17.40 9.96
N ASN A 69 -7.42 17.33 9.73
CA ASN A 69 -8.06 17.80 8.49
C ASN A 69 -9.28 18.71 8.76
N PRO A 70 -9.16 20.04 8.61
CA PRO A 70 -8.00 20.78 8.13
C PRO A 70 -6.84 20.84 9.15
N SER A 71 -5.65 21.20 8.69
CA SER A 71 -4.51 21.45 9.56
C SER A 71 -4.78 22.59 10.54
N ALA A 72 -4.27 22.49 11.77
CA ALA A 72 -4.44 23.50 12.83
C ALA A 72 -5.89 23.73 13.26
N GLN A 73 -6.72 22.68 13.23
CA GLN A 73 -8.03 22.72 13.87
C GLN A 73 -7.92 23.07 15.35
N THR A 74 -8.84 23.92 15.76
CA THR A 74 -9.06 24.25 17.16
C THR A 74 -10.48 23.87 17.56
N TYR A 75 -10.68 23.69 18.85
CA TYR A 75 -11.99 23.55 19.45
C TYR A 75 -12.13 24.52 20.62
N ASP A 76 -13.36 24.92 20.90
CA ASP A 76 -13.68 25.76 22.06
C ASP A 76 -14.24 24.86 23.16
N ASN A 77 -13.56 24.90 24.30
CA ASN A 77 -13.86 24.09 25.47
C ASN A 77 -14.76 24.88 26.47
N GLY A 78 -15.23 26.06 26.07
CA GLY A 78 -16.03 26.98 26.88
C GLY A 78 -15.19 27.87 27.81
N ALA A 79 -13.92 27.53 28.08
CA ALA A 79 -12.98 28.35 28.84
C ALA A 79 -11.95 29.05 27.94
N ARG A 80 -11.52 28.39 26.85
CA ARG A 80 -10.56 28.90 25.87
C ARG A 80 -10.58 28.06 24.59
N ILE A 81 -9.99 28.61 23.53
CA ILE A 81 -9.75 27.90 22.27
C ILE A 81 -8.44 27.10 22.39
N LEU A 82 -8.51 25.81 22.09
CA LEU A 82 -7.40 24.85 22.18
C LEU A 82 -7.19 24.13 20.84
N GLY A 83 -5.96 23.65 20.59
CA GLY A 83 -5.66 22.84 19.41
C GLY A 83 -6.18 21.41 19.55
N CYS A 84 -6.70 20.84 18.46
CA CYS A 84 -7.06 19.42 18.42
C CYS A 84 -5.80 18.55 18.63
N PRO A 85 -5.83 17.58 19.55
CA PRO A 85 -4.69 16.70 19.77
C PRO A 85 -4.55 15.68 18.62
N ILE A 86 -3.32 15.26 18.31
CA ILE A 86 -3.09 14.19 17.33
C ILE A 86 -3.09 12.84 18.07
N PRO A 87 -3.92 11.86 17.67
CA PRO A 87 -3.93 10.54 18.27
C PRO A 87 -2.56 9.85 18.19
N SER A 88 -2.25 9.05 19.20
CA SER A 88 -1.11 8.14 19.18
C SER A 88 -1.31 7.02 18.15
N LEU A 89 -0.21 6.56 17.57
CA LEU A 89 -0.16 5.49 16.58
C LEU A 89 0.60 4.31 17.16
N ASP A 90 0.00 3.13 17.09
CA ASP A 90 0.59 1.84 17.47
C ASP A 90 0.32 0.80 16.38
N GLY A 91 1.14 0.83 15.33
CA GLY A 91 1.06 -0.04 14.16
C GLY A 91 -0.28 0.08 13.41
N LYS A 92 -1.25 -0.75 13.77
CA LYS A 92 -2.60 -0.77 13.18
C LYS A 92 -3.65 -0.02 14.00
N ARG A 93 -3.26 0.49 15.16
CA ARG A 93 -4.18 1.10 16.12
C ARG A 93 -3.89 2.58 16.24
N ILE A 94 -4.96 3.35 16.40
CA ILE A 94 -4.86 4.74 16.80
C ILE A 94 -5.59 4.90 18.11
N SER A 95 -5.02 5.68 19.02
CA SER A 95 -5.67 5.93 20.30
C SER A 95 -5.40 7.32 20.84
N SER A 96 -6.42 7.90 21.47
CA SER A 96 -6.31 9.18 22.16
C SER A 96 -7.27 9.17 23.32
N ASP A 97 -6.77 9.51 24.49
CA ASP A 97 -7.59 9.74 25.67
C ASP A 97 -7.64 11.25 25.94
N PHE A 98 -8.81 11.85 25.70
CA PHE A 98 -9.01 13.29 25.81
C PHE A 98 -9.08 13.72 27.28
N ASP A 99 -9.53 12.86 28.19
CA ASP A 99 -9.62 13.12 29.63
C ASP A 99 -8.24 13.44 30.23
N ASN A 100 -7.17 12.88 29.66
CA ASN A 100 -5.80 13.16 30.10
C ASN A 100 -5.30 14.56 29.74
N ASN A 101 -5.95 15.22 28.77
CA ASN A 101 -5.49 16.49 28.22
C ASN A 101 -6.37 17.66 28.67
N TYR A 102 -7.68 17.42 28.85
CA TYR A 102 -8.64 18.52 28.98
C TYR A 102 -9.74 18.24 30.02
N PRO A 103 -10.10 19.23 30.86
CA PRO A 103 -11.14 19.10 31.88
C PRO A 103 -12.57 19.17 31.32
N ASP A 104 -12.73 19.65 30.08
CA ASP A 104 -13.93 19.42 29.30
C ASP A 104 -13.56 18.82 27.95
N ASN A 105 -14.40 17.88 27.54
CA ASN A 105 -14.27 17.12 26.30
C ASN A 105 -15.37 17.52 25.32
N THR A 106 -15.68 18.81 25.28
CA THR A 106 -16.71 19.32 24.37
C THR A 106 -16.11 19.58 22.98
N GLY A 107 -16.91 19.34 21.94
CA GLY A 107 -16.50 19.54 20.54
C GLY A 107 -16.06 18.27 19.81
N SER A 108 -15.56 18.48 18.58
CA SER A 108 -15.11 17.41 17.69
C SER A 108 -13.89 17.84 16.89
N CYS A 109 -13.06 16.87 16.53
CA CYS A 109 -11.87 17.06 15.71
C CYS A 109 -11.91 16.09 14.54
N SER A 110 -11.44 16.56 13.38
CA SER A 110 -11.40 15.77 12.16
C SER A 110 -9.97 15.36 11.82
N TYR A 111 -9.80 14.12 11.41
CA TYR A 111 -8.51 13.48 11.19
C TYR A 111 -8.45 12.82 9.83
N ASP A 112 -7.28 12.86 9.23
CA ASP A 112 -6.88 12.02 8.10
C ASP A 112 -5.94 10.93 8.61
N VAL A 113 -6.23 9.68 8.28
CA VAL A 113 -5.40 8.52 8.59
C VAL A 113 -4.85 7.97 7.30
N THR A 114 -3.52 7.95 7.17
CA THR A 114 -2.84 7.34 6.02
C THR A 114 -2.56 5.88 6.31
N LEU A 115 -3.20 5.02 5.52
CA LEU A 115 -3.09 3.57 5.55
C LEU A 115 -2.09 3.11 4.50
N GLN A 116 -1.32 2.07 4.80
CA GLN A 116 -0.42 1.40 3.86
C GLN A 116 -0.87 -0.05 3.62
N GLY A 117 -0.70 -0.53 2.40
CA GLY A 117 -0.99 -1.91 2.02
C GLY A 117 -0.45 -2.25 0.63
N LEU A 118 -0.79 -3.45 0.15
CA LEU A 118 -0.48 -3.86 -1.22
C LEU A 118 -1.52 -3.25 -2.17
N SER A 119 -1.10 -2.48 -3.15
CA SER A 119 -1.95 -1.96 -4.23
C SER A 119 -1.88 -2.90 -5.42
N ILE A 120 -3.03 -3.40 -5.88
CA ILE A 120 -3.15 -4.17 -7.11
C ILE A 120 -4.10 -3.40 -8.02
N ASN A 121 -3.60 -2.92 -9.16
CA ASN A 121 -4.36 -2.07 -10.10
C ASN A 121 -5.05 -0.87 -9.42
N GLY A 122 -4.41 -0.28 -8.40
CA GLY A 122 -4.94 0.87 -7.64
C GLY A 122 -5.90 0.50 -6.50
N VAL A 123 -6.23 -0.79 -6.32
CA VAL A 123 -7.03 -1.27 -5.19
C VAL A 123 -6.10 -1.67 -4.05
N LEU A 124 -6.31 -1.10 -2.85
CA LEU A 124 -5.48 -1.35 -1.68
C LEU A 124 -5.99 -2.56 -0.88
N TYR A 125 -5.08 -3.49 -0.57
CA TYR A 125 -5.31 -4.68 0.23
C TYR A 125 -4.43 -4.66 1.48
N PRO A 126 -4.94 -5.15 2.64
CA PRO A 126 -4.16 -5.18 3.86
C PRO A 126 -2.99 -6.15 3.70
N SER A 127 -1.79 -5.68 4.06
CA SER A 127 -0.59 -6.51 4.17
C SER A 127 0.23 -5.99 5.35
N ASP A 128 0.62 -6.88 6.26
CA ASP A 128 1.30 -6.51 7.50
C ASP A 128 2.75 -6.09 7.27
N ASP A 129 3.37 -6.64 6.24
CA ASP A 129 4.81 -6.57 5.99
C ASP A 129 5.13 -6.43 4.49
N GLY A 130 4.12 -6.21 3.66
CA GLY A 130 4.28 -6.11 2.22
C GLY A 130 4.75 -7.41 1.56
N ARG A 131 4.71 -8.56 2.25
CA ARG A 131 5.13 -9.84 1.65
C ARG A 131 4.00 -10.42 0.82
N PHE A 132 4.29 -10.66 -0.45
CA PHE A 132 3.39 -11.31 -1.39
C PHE A 132 4.15 -12.23 -2.34
N THR A 133 3.43 -13.15 -2.96
CA THR A 133 3.93 -13.96 -4.08
C THR A 133 3.03 -13.75 -5.28
N VAL A 134 3.62 -13.60 -6.47
CA VAL A 134 2.90 -13.52 -7.74
C VAL A 134 3.15 -14.78 -8.54
N SER A 135 2.08 -15.36 -9.08
CA SER A 135 2.13 -16.45 -10.05
C SER A 135 1.21 -16.14 -11.22
N CYS A 136 1.70 -16.34 -12.44
CA CYS A 136 0.87 -16.30 -13.64
C CYS A 136 0.22 -17.69 -13.84
N ASP A 137 -1.01 -17.74 -14.36
CA ASP A 137 -1.73 -18.99 -14.69
C ASP A 137 -1.17 -19.64 -15.97
N ASP A 138 0.12 -19.96 -15.92
CA ASP A 138 0.95 -20.20 -17.10
C ASP A 138 1.72 -21.54 -17.02
N ASP A 139 1.42 -22.38 -16.03
CA ASP A 139 2.13 -23.62 -15.64
C ASP A 139 3.58 -23.41 -15.15
N CYS A 140 4.00 -22.15 -14.94
CA CYS A 140 5.36 -21.82 -14.52
C CYS A 140 5.50 -21.66 -12.99
N PRO A 141 6.63 -22.08 -12.38
CA PRO A 141 6.90 -21.85 -10.97
C PRO A 141 6.92 -20.35 -10.62
N ALA A 142 6.63 -20.01 -9.36
CA ALA A 142 6.66 -18.62 -8.88
C ALA A 142 7.99 -17.92 -9.21
N GLY A 143 7.91 -16.65 -9.63
CA GLY A 143 9.08 -15.86 -10.08
C GLY A 143 9.54 -16.14 -11.52
N LYS A 144 8.84 -17.01 -12.26
CA LYS A 144 9.15 -17.33 -13.66
C LYS A 144 8.02 -16.95 -14.61
N CYS A 145 8.41 -16.46 -15.79
CA CYS A 145 7.55 -16.03 -16.87
C CYS A 145 7.59 -17.07 -17.99
N LYS A 146 6.44 -17.38 -18.60
CA LYS A 146 6.33 -18.29 -19.74
C LYS A 146 6.81 -17.58 -21.00
N CYS A 147 7.96 -17.99 -21.52
CA CYS A 147 8.46 -17.55 -22.82
C CYS A 147 8.09 -18.60 -23.87
N HIS A 148 7.66 -18.14 -25.05
CA HIS A 148 7.42 -19.04 -26.17
C HIS A 148 8.73 -19.70 -26.62
N SER A 149 8.68 -20.99 -26.97
CA SER A 149 9.82 -21.74 -27.49
C SER A 149 9.34 -22.70 -28.57
N ASP A 150 10.10 -22.81 -29.66
CA ASP A 150 9.81 -23.77 -30.74
C ASP A 150 10.13 -25.22 -30.35
N SER A 151 10.73 -25.44 -29.17
CA SER A 151 11.07 -26.76 -28.64
C SER A 151 10.01 -27.26 -27.66
N TYR A 152 9.66 -28.55 -27.73
CA TYR A 152 8.71 -29.18 -26.78
C TYR A 152 9.14 -28.92 -25.32
N PRO A 153 8.25 -28.41 -24.42
CA PRO A 153 6.77 -28.39 -24.49
C PRO A 153 6.13 -27.16 -25.19
N GLY A 154 6.88 -26.38 -25.96
CA GLY A 154 6.37 -25.18 -26.67
C GLY A 154 6.53 -23.88 -25.88
N TYR A 155 7.14 -23.98 -24.70
CA TYR A 155 7.43 -22.86 -23.81
C TYR A 155 8.58 -23.19 -22.86
N CYS A 156 9.22 -22.15 -22.32
CA CYS A 156 10.14 -22.26 -21.20
C CYS A 156 9.77 -21.28 -20.09
N CYS A 157 10.02 -21.67 -18.84
CA CYS A 157 9.82 -20.81 -17.68
C CYS A 157 11.15 -20.13 -17.35
N ASN A 158 11.29 -18.87 -17.75
CA ASN A 158 12.48 -18.07 -17.49
C ASN A 158 12.30 -17.22 -16.24
N ASP A 159 13.39 -16.98 -15.53
CA ASP A 159 13.39 -16.00 -14.44
C ASP A 159 13.04 -14.61 -15.00
N CYS A 160 11.98 -14.00 -14.48
CA CYS A 160 11.51 -12.70 -14.96
C CYS A 160 12.57 -11.62 -14.68
N ALA A 161 13.36 -11.74 -13.61
CA ALA A 161 14.44 -10.80 -13.27
C ALA A 161 15.65 -10.96 -14.21
N SER A 162 15.90 -12.17 -14.70
CA SER A 162 16.97 -12.41 -15.69
C SER A 162 16.60 -11.88 -17.08
N THR A 163 15.33 -11.99 -17.45
CA THR A 163 14.82 -11.52 -18.74
C THR A 163 14.76 -9.98 -18.80
N SER A 164 14.36 -9.34 -17.70
CA SER A 164 14.38 -7.87 -17.59
C SER A 164 15.80 -7.29 -17.64
N ALA A 165 16.79 -7.95 -17.01
CA ALA A 165 18.20 -7.54 -17.08
C ALA A 165 18.77 -7.59 -18.51
N LYS A 166 18.39 -8.59 -19.32
CA LYS A 166 18.80 -8.69 -20.72
C LYS A 166 18.14 -7.62 -21.60
N LEU A 167 16.87 -7.32 -21.38
CA LEU A 167 16.17 -6.24 -22.08
C LEU A 167 16.72 -4.86 -21.72
N LYS A 168 17.11 -4.66 -20.44
CA LYS A 168 17.82 -3.46 -20.00
C LYS A 168 19.17 -3.30 -20.71
N ALA A 169 19.95 -4.37 -20.79
CA ALA A 169 21.26 -4.34 -21.48
C ALA A 169 21.12 -4.01 -22.98
N ILE A 170 20.10 -4.55 -23.66
CA ILE A 170 19.80 -4.23 -25.06
C ILE A 170 19.37 -2.75 -25.22
N GLY A 171 18.56 -2.23 -24.29
CA GLY A 171 18.16 -0.82 -24.28
C GLY A 171 19.34 0.14 -24.03
N ASP A 172 20.25 -0.24 -23.14
CA ASP A 172 21.47 0.53 -22.87
C ASP A 172 22.41 0.51 -24.11
N GLU A 173 22.51 -0.63 -24.82
CA GLU A 173 23.29 -0.72 -26.07
C GLU A 173 22.71 0.16 -27.19
N LEU A 174 21.38 0.20 -27.34
CA LEU A 174 20.70 1.05 -28.33
C LEU A 174 20.84 2.55 -28.04
N ARG A 175 20.85 2.96 -26.76
CA ARG A 175 21.12 4.35 -26.36
C ARG A 175 22.56 4.79 -26.58
N SER A 176 23.51 3.86 -26.51
CA SER A 176 24.93 4.17 -26.73
C SER A 176 25.30 4.38 -28.21
N LYS A 177 24.37 4.08 -29.13
CA LYS A 177 24.53 4.25 -30.60
C LYS A 177 23.79 5.48 -31.14
N GLN A 178 23.25 6.35 -30.27
CA GLN A 178 22.80 7.71 -30.58
C GLN A 178 23.84 8.73 -30.09
#